data_AF-A0A3M1QTZ9-F1
#
_entry.id   AF-A0A3M1QTZ9-F1
#
_cell.length_a   1.000
_cell.length_b   1.000
_cell.length_c   1.000
_cell.angle_alpha   90.00
_cell.angle_beta   90.00
_cell.angle_gamma   90.00
#
_symmetry.space_group_name_H-M   'P 1'
#
loop_
_entity.id
_entity.type
_entity.pdbx_description
1 polymer ?
#
loop_
_entity_poly.entity_id
_entity_poly.type
_entity_poly.pdbx_seq_one_letter_code
_entity_poly.pdbx_strand_id
1 'polypeptide(L)'
;MKLPNLKDAAPYEGLYVFDFGEWAAVGYTADEIAVLLEEPRYEEGKVYRIHRAYPDGTMELHAVSRARFAMECGMFFLRTTLEAAQTDFDELCRLAEETPPPCRAYVRLLRRGADGESGAFVVALVYPAEYDPDVARWLIRLGYHGGDTVEGGVSAVTAHLNEEHEILDRRQLWS
;
A
#
# COMPACT_ATOMS: atom_id res chain seq x y z
N MET A 1 19.51 18.08 -5.67
CA MET A 1 18.16 18.67 -5.70
C MET A 1 18.13 20.20 -5.61
N LYS A 2 17.55 20.85 -6.62
CA LYS A 2 17.05 22.23 -6.54
C LYS A 2 15.54 22.18 -6.76
N LEU A 3 14.76 22.45 -5.72
CA LEU A 3 13.31 22.47 -5.81
C LEU A 3 12.83 23.77 -6.47
N PRO A 4 11.72 23.73 -7.23
CA PRO A 4 11.06 24.95 -7.67
C PRO A 4 10.56 25.75 -6.46
N ASN A 5 10.52 27.08 -6.60
CA ASN A 5 9.93 27.93 -5.58
C ASN A 5 8.40 27.80 -5.63
N LEU A 6 7.83 27.05 -4.69
CA LEU A 6 6.38 26.83 -4.58
C LEU A 6 5.78 27.84 -3.61
N LYS A 7 4.75 28.55 -4.06
CA LYS A 7 3.88 29.33 -3.17
C LYS A 7 2.70 28.44 -2.81
N ASP A 8 2.39 28.34 -1.52
CA ASP A 8 1.35 27.45 -0.99
C ASP A 8 1.60 25.97 -1.35
N ALA A 9 2.49 25.32 -0.60
CA ALA A 9 2.87 23.93 -0.87
C ALA A 9 1.87 22.90 -0.30
N ALA A 10 0.88 23.33 0.50
CA ALA A 10 -0.06 22.42 1.18
C ALA A 10 -0.75 21.39 0.25
N PRO A 11 -1.14 21.72 -1.00
CA PRO A 11 -1.75 20.75 -1.91
C PRO A 11 -0.83 19.60 -2.34
N TYR A 12 0.48 19.71 -2.11
CA TYR A 12 1.45 18.69 -2.48
C TYR A 12 1.68 17.64 -1.39
N GLU A 13 1.08 17.79 -0.20
CA GLU A 13 1.21 16.78 0.85
C GLU A 13 0.73 15.40 0.37
N GLY A 14 1.56 14.38 0.58
CA GLY A 14 1.32 13.02 0.10
C GLY A 14 1.77 12.74 -1.34
N LEU A 15 2.03 13.77 -2.15
CA LEU A 15 2.61 13.66 -3.48
C LEU A 15 4.14 13.50 -3.41
N TYR A 16 4.77 13.40 -4.59
CA TYR A 16 6.18 13.06 -4.72
C TYR A 16 6.97 14.13 -5.45
N VAL A 17 8.26 14.16 -5.13
CA VAL A 17 9.31 14.87 -5.83
C VAL A 17 10.18 13.85 -6.55
N PHE A 18 10.48 14.10 -7.82
CA PHE A 18 11.52 13.39 -8.55
C PHE A 18 12.72 14.33 -8.78
N ASP A 19 13.88 13.96 -8.27
CA ASP A 19 15.16 14.64 -8.50
C ASP A 19 15.88 13.97 -9.67
N PHE A 20 15.96 14.68 -10.79
CA PHE A 20 16.67 14.28 -12.01
C PHE A 20 18.17 14.59 -11.94
N GLY A 21 18.67 15.07 -10.78
CA GLY A 21 20.06 15.45 -10.55
C GLY A 21 20.31 16.93 -10.83
N GLU A 22 20.04 17.37 -12.06
CA GLU A 22 20.21 18.79 -12.46
C GLU A 22 19.03 19.68 -12.02
N TRP A 23 17.83 19.11 -12.03
CA TRP A 23 16.58 19.76 -11.66
C TRP A 23 15.64 18.76 -10.99
N ALA A 24 14.61 19.25 -10.33
CA ALA A 24 13.58 18.42 -9.71
C ALA A 24 12.17 18.91 -10.08
N ALA A 25 11.23 17.99 -10.19
CA ALA A 25 9.81 18.30 -10.30
C ALA A 25 9.03 17.75 -9.09
N VAL A 26 7.94 18.45 -8.78
CA VAL A 26 7.13 18.27 -7.57
C VAL A 26 5.69 18.04 -7.99
N GLY A 27 4.99 17.16 -7.27
CA GLY A 27 3.57 16.91 -7.46
C GLY A 27 3.24 15.67 -8.28
N TYR A 28 4.17 14.72 -8.36
CA TYR A 28 3.88 13.42 -8.96
C TYR A 28 3.07 12.54 -8.02
N THR A 29 2.18 11.76 -8.60
CA THR A 29 1.54 10.61 -7.95
C THR A 29 2.52 9.42 -7.88
N ALA A 30 2.21 8.41 -7.06
CA ALA A 30 3.04 7.21 -7.00
C ALA A 30 3.08 6.46 -8.36
N ASP A 31 1.97 6.43 -9.09
CA ASP A 31 1.89 5.80 -10.41
C ASP A 31 2.79 6.51 -11.44
N GLU A 32 2.79 7.84 -11.44
CA GLU A 32 3.71 8.60 -12.31
C GLU A 32 5.17 8.41 -11.93
N ILE A 33 5.48 8.31 -10.64
CA ILE A 33 6.83 7.98 -10.17
C ILE A 33 7.23 6.58 -10.63
N ALA A 34 6.35 5.59 -10.56
CA ALA A 34 6.64 4.23 -11.02
C ALA A 34 7.03 4.25 -12.51
N VAL A 35 6.30 4.99 -13.35
CA VAL A 35 6.64 5.17 -14.77
C VAL A 35 8.03 5.82 -14.93
N LEU A 36 8.33 6.89 -14.18
CA LEU A 36 9.64 7.54 -14.24
C LEU A 36 10.79 6.62 -13.81
N LEU A 37 10.53 5.73 -12.84
CA LEU A 37 11.51 4.75 -12.37
C LEU A 37 11.71 3.59 -13.33
N GLU A 38 10.85 3.37 -14.33
CA GLU A 38 11.03 2.36 -15.38
C GLU A 38 11.88 2.88 -16.55
N GLU A 39 11.95 4.20 -16.72
CA GLU A 39 12.69 4.85 -17.80
C GLU A 39 14.21 4.75 -17.62
N PRO A 40 14.95 4.07 -18.53
CA PRO A 40 16.41 3.87 -18.39
C PRO A 40 17.19 5.19 -18.29
N ARG A 41 16.71 6.25 -18.94
CA ARG A 41 17.33 7.59 -18.89
C ARG A 41 17.31 8.23 -17.50
N TYR A 42 16.50 7.72 -16.57
CA TYR A 42 16.35 8.23 -15.21
C TYR A 42 16.80 7.21 -14.15
N GLU A 43 17.68 6.28 -14.50
CA GLU A 43 18.18 5.22 -13.61
C GLU A 43 18.75 5.74 -12.28
N GLU A 44 19.44 6.88 -12.33
CA GLU A 44 20.05 7.56 -11.17
C GLU A 44 19.10 8.56 -10.47
N GLY A 45 17.85 8.64 -10.93
CA GLY A 45 16.83 9.52 -10.37
C GLY A 45 16.49 9.17 -8.92
N LYS A 46 16.23 10.19 -8.11
CA LYS A 46 15.88 10.01 -6.69
C LYS A 46 14.45 10.44 -6.44
N VAL A 47 13.74 9.64 -5.65
CA VAL A 47 12.34 9.89 -5.30
C VAL A 47 12.24 10.29 -3.85
N TYR A 48 11.42 11.31 -3.60
CA TYR A 48 11.07 11.74 -2.25
C TYR A 48 9.55 11.88 -2.14
N ARG A 49 8.97 11.34 -1.07
CA ARG A 49 7.57 11.59 -0.72
C ARG A 49 7.48 12.83 0.15
N ILE A 50 6.50 13.67 -0.14
CA ILE A 50 6.21 14.89 0.63
C ILE A 50 5.39 14.47 1.84
N HIS A 51 6.04 14.44 3.00
CA HIS A 51 5.40 14.05 4.26
C HIS A 51 4.59 15.19 4.87
N ARG A 52 5.12 16.42 4.78
CA ARG A 52 4.42 17.64 5.17
C ARG A 52 4.77 18.75 4.20
N ALA A 53 3.82 19.63 3.94
CA ALA A 53 4.04 20.83 3.14
C ALA A 53 3.40 22.04 3.81
N TYR A 54 4.14 23.15 3.85
CA TYR A 54 3.77 24.34 4.59
C TYR A 54 3.40 25.50 3.64
N PRO A 55 2.55 26.46 4.07
CA PRO A 55 2.14 27.59 3.23
C PRO A 55 3.30 28.49 2.76
N ASP A 56 4.42 28.49 3.48
CA ASP A 56 5.64 29.25 3.15
C ASP A 56 6.49 28.60 2.05
N GLY A 57 6.05 27.46 1.51
CA GLY A 57 6.73 26.71 0.46
C GLY A 57 7.73 25.67 0.97
N THR A 58 7.93 25.57 2.28
CA THR A 58 8.79 24.54 2.88
C THR A 58 8.11 23.17 2.91
N MET A 59 8.91 22.10 2.81
CA MET A 59 8.42 20.73 2.78
C MET A 59 9.33 19.79 3.59
N GLU A 60 8.72 18.81 4.24
CA GLU A 60 9.41 17.66 4.83
C GLU A 60 9.37 16.50 3.84
N LEU A 61 10.54 16.00 3.47
CA LEU A 61 10.69 14.98 2.43
C LEU A 61 11.23 13.67 3.02
N HIS A 62 10.60 12.56 2.67
CA HIS A 62 11.10 11.21 2.97
C HIS A 62 11.64 10.57 1.69
N ALA A 63 12.91 10.16 1.70
CA ALA A 63 13.48 9.42 0.58
C ALA A 63 12.78 8.07 0.43
N VAL A 64 12.40 7.72 -0.80
CA VAL A 64 11.80 6.43 -1.13
C VAL A 64 12.73 5.68 -2.08
N SER A 65 13.06 4.44 -1.75
CA SER A 65 13.92 3.62 -2.60
C SER A 65 13.16 3.13 -3.82
N ARG A 66 13.85 3.05 -4.96
CA ARG A 66 13.32 2.46 -6.20
C ARG A 66 12.84 1.02 -5.98
N ALA A 67 13.59 0.25 -5.20
CA ALA A 67 13.22 -1.12 -4.83
C ALA A 67 11.84 -1.19 -4.14
N ARG A 68 11.47 -0.18 -3.33
CA ARG A 68 10.18 -0.18 -2.61
C ARG A 68 8.98 -0.03 -3.55
N PHE A 69 9.11 0.75 -4.63
CA PHE A 69 8.06 0.91 -5.64
C PHE A 69 7.80 -0.38 -6.45
N ALA A 70 8.79 -1.27 -6.52
CA ALA A 70 8.66 -2.55 -7.20
C ALA A 70 8.16 -3.67 -6.26
N MET A 71 7.95 -3.39 -4.97
CA MET A 71 7.55 -4.38 -3.97
C MET A 71 6.07 -4.27 -3.62
N GLU A 72 5.44 -5.41 -3.41
CA GLU A 72 4.14 -5.50 -2.75
C GLU A 72 4.34 -5.63 -1.22
N CYS A 73 3.44 -5.03 -0.47
CA CYS A 73 3.24 -5.24 0.96
C CYS A 73 1.81 -5.75 1.18
N GLY A 74 1.56 -6.30 2.37
CA GLY A 74 0.26 -6.85 2.67
C GLY A 74 0.02 -6.98 4.16
N MET A 75 -1.27 -7.05 4.48
CA MET A 75 -1.79 -7.35 5.80
C MET A 75 -2.63 -8.62 5.70
N PHE A 76 -2.38 -9.53 6.61
CA PHE A 76 -2.95 -10.86 6.65
C PHE A 76 -3.76 -10.98 7.93
N PHE A 77 -5.06 -11.17 7.80
CA PHE A 77 -5.99 -11.34 8.92
C PHE A 77 -6.34 -12.83 9.02
N LEU A 78 -5.84 -13.48 10.07
CA LEU A 78 -5.90 -14.91 10.24
C LEU A 78 -7.14 -15.29 11.07
N ARG A 79 -7.87 -16.31 10.62
CA ARG A 79 -9.02 -16.89 11.31
C ARG A 79 -8.92 -18.41 11.33
N THR A 80 -9.60 -19.00 12.30
CA THR A 80 -9.67 -20.46 12.50
C THR A 80 -10.80 -21.11 11.69
N THR A 81 -11.86 -20.35 11.36
CA THR A 81 -13.02 -20.85 10.63
C THR A 81 -13.25 -20.08 9.33
N LEU A 82 -13.78 -20.78 8.33
CA LEU A 82 -14.10 -20.20 7.02
C LEU A 82 -15.18 -19.12 7.15
N GLU A 83 -16.21 -19.37 7.94
CA GLU A 83 -17.34 -18.45 8.13
C GLU A 83 -16.89 -17.08 8.68
N ALA A 84 -15.99 -17.09 9.67
CA ALA A 84 -15.44 -15.84 10.21
C ALA A 84 -14.55 -15.13 9.18
N ALA A 85 -13.72 -15.87 8.44
CA ALA A 85 -12.87 -15.31 7.40
C ALA A 85 -13.67 -14.71 6.23
N GLN A 86 -14.78 -15.35 5.84
CA GLN A 86 -15.71 -14.84 4.83
C GLN A 86 -16.40 -13.57 5.30
N THR A 87 -16.84 -13.52 6.56
CA THR A 87 -17.43 -12.33 7.16
C THR A 87 -16.46 -11.15 7.11
N ASP A 88 -15.22 -11.37 7.56
CA ASP A 88 -14.16 -10.36 7.50
C ASP A 88 -13.88 -9.89 6.06
N PHE A 89 -13.81 -10.84 5.11
CA PHE A 89 -13.57 -10.56 3.70
C PHE A 89 -14.67 -9.69 3.10
N ASP A 90 -15.94 -10.06 3.30
CA ASP A 90 -17.07 -9.31 2.77
C ASP A 90 -17.22 -7.94 3.43
N GLU A 91 -16.96 -7.85 4.75
CA GLU A 91 -16.93 -6.57 5.46
C GLU A 91 -15.86 -5.64 4.89
N LEU A 92 -14.64 -6.13 4.70
CA LEU A 92 -13.54 -5.33 4.14
C LEU A 92 -13.88 -4.85 2.72
N CYS A 93 -14.47 -5.70 1.88
CA CYS A 93 -14.90 -5.32 0.54
C CYS A 93 -15.98 -4.23 0.57
N ARG A 94 -17.00 -4.40 1.40
CA ARG A 94 -18.08 -3.40 1.55
C ARG A 94 -17.53 -2.06 2.04
N LEU A 95 -16.65 -2.07 3.04
CA LEU A 95 -16.02 -0.85 3.56
C LEU A 95 -15.17 -0.17 2.49
N ALA A 96 -14.48 -0.94 1.64
CA ALA A 96 -13.68 -0.42 0.54
C ALA A 96 -14.53 0.20 -0.58
N GLU A 97 -15.76 -0.27 -0.82
CA GLU A 97 -16.69 0.37 -1.76
C GLU A 97 -17.15 1.74 -1.24
N GLU A 98 -17.41 1.86 0.07
CA GLU A 98 -17.85 3.10 0.70
C GLU A 98 -16.73 4.13 0.86
N THR A 99 -15.53 3.65 1.18
CA THR A 99 -14.33 4.49 1.33
C THR A 99 -13.14 3.78 0.66
N PRO A 100 -12.86 4.12 -0.61
CA PRO A 100 -11.81 3.46 -1.40
C PRO A 100 -10.43 3.47 -0.73
N PRO A 101 -9.61 2.44 -0.97
CA PRO A 101 -8.23 2.41 -0.50
C PRO A 101 -7.41 3.56 -1.12
N PRO A 102 -6.32 3.98 -0.46
CA PRO A 102 -5.50 5.10 -0.94
C PRO A 102 -4.67 4.77 -2.20
N CYS A 103 -4.72 3.53 -2.66
CA CYS A 103 -3.95 3.02 -3.79
C CYS A 103 -4.63 1.78 -4.38
N ARG A 104 -4.13 1.32 -5.52
CA ARG A 104 -4.51 0.01 -6.07
C ARG A 104 -4.25 -1.08 -5.04
N ALA A 105 -5.28 -1.85 -4.71
CA ALA A 105 -5.18 -2.95 -3.78
C ALA A 105 -6.09 -4.09 -4.21
N TYR A 106 -5.77 -5.29 -3.76
CA TYR A 106 -6.64 -6.45 -3.90
C TYR A 106 -6.71 -7.22 -2.58
N VAL A 107 -7.83 -7.88 -2.37
CA VAL A 107 -8.05 -8.78 -1.24
C VAL A 107 -8.25 -10.20 -1.74
N ARG A 108 -7.71 -11.17 -1.03
CA ARG A 108 -7.92 -12.61 -1.26
C ARG A 108 -8.39 -13.27 0.01
N LEU A 109 -9.30 -14.22 -0.14
CA LEU A 109 -9.63 -15.20 0.88
C LEU A 109 -8.90 -16.49 0.56
N LEU A 110 -8.07 -16.97 1.48
CA LEU A 110 -7.16 -18.09 1.30
C LEU A 110 -7.41 -19.17 2.36
N ARG A 111 -7.11 -20.42 1.99
CA ARG A 111 -6.96 -21.54 2.93
C ARG A 111 -5.51 -22.03 2.93
N ARG A 112 -4.89 -22.10 4.12
CA ARG A 112 -3.50 -22.53 4.36
C ARG A 112 -3.39 -23.97 4.89
N GLY A 113 -4.46 -24.50 5.48
CA GLY A 113 -4.45 -25.78 6.19
C GLY A 113 -5.84 -26.38 6.36
N ALA A 114 -5.98 -27.31 7.30
CA ALA A 114 -7.27 -27.92 7.60
C ALA A 114 -8.12 -27.06 8.55
N ASP A 115 -9.43 -27.14 8.42
CA ASP A 115 -10.38 -26.42 9.28
C ASP A 115 -10.14 -26.72 10.77
N GLY A 116 -10.14 -25.67 11.59
CA GLY A 116 -9.89 -25.77 13.03
C GLY A 116 -8.42 -25.63 13.44
N GLU A 117 -7.48 -25.57 12.50
CA GLU A 117 -6.10 -25.16 12.77
C GLU A 117 -6.01 -23.64 12.95
N SER A 118 -5.14 -23.19 13.86
CA SER A 118 -4.93 -21.76 14.10
C SER A 118 -4.42 -21.08 12.83
N GLY A 119 -5.19 -20.13 12.29
CA GLY A 119 -4.84 -19.44 11.05
C GLY A 119 -5.04 -20.26 9.77
N ALA A 120 -5.91 -21.27 9.79
CA ALA A 120 -6.28 -22.06 8.62
C ALA A 120 -6.82 -21.21 7.47
N PHE A 121 -7.46 -20.07 7.78
CA PHE A 121 -8.03 -19.15 6.80
C PHE A 121 -7.40 -17.77 6.94
N VAL A 122 -7.18 -17.12 5.79
CA VAL A 122 -6.55 -15.80 5.75
C VAL A 122 -7.28 -14.87 4.80
N VAL A 123 -7.61 -13.68 5.29
CA VAL A 123 -7.95 -12.53 4.46
C VAL A 123 -6.67 -11.76 4.20
N ALA A 124 -6.16 -11.82 2.98
CA ALA A 124 -4.92 -11.16 2.58
C ALA A 124 -5.22 -9.90 1.79
N LEU A 125 -4.93 -8.73 2.36
CA LEU A 125 -4.96 -7.44 1.69
C LEU A 125 -3.56 -7.13 1.15
N VAL A 126 -3.41 -6.98 -0.16
CA VAL A 126 -2.11 -6.74 -0.82
C VAL A 126 -2.15 -5.45 -1.62
N TYR A 127 -1.09 -4.67 -1.51
CA TYR A 127 -0.96 -3.31 -2.05
C TYR A 127 0.53 -2.95 -2.27
N PRO A 128 0.85 -1.91 -3.05
CA PRO A 128 2.22 -1.44 -3.23
C PRO A 128 2.87 -0.98 -1.91
N ALA A 129 4.13 -1.38 -1.65
CA ALA A 129 4.77 -1.24 -0.33
C ALA A 129 5.01 0.21 0.13
N GLU A 130 5.02 1.17 -0.78
CA GLU A 130 5.10 2.60 -0.50
C GLU A 130 3.85 3.16 0.20
N TYR A 131 2.70 2.50 0.05
CA TYR A 131 1.43 2.89 0.66
C TYR A 131 1.16 2.25 2.03
N ASP A 132 2.08 1.45 2.55
CA ASP A 132 1.91 0.73 3.82
C ASP A 132 1.39 1.60 4.99
N PRO A 133 1.96 2.80 5.25
CA PRO A 133 1.43 3.68 6.29
C PRO A 133 0.04 4.25 5.97
N ASP A 134 -0.31 4.41 4.70
CA ASP A 134 -1.61 4.96 4.28
C ASP A 134 -2.70 3.90 4.38
N VAL A 135 -2.40 2.67 3.96
CA VAL A 135 -3.32 1.53 4.09
C VAL A 135 -3.58 1.22 5.57
N ALA A 136 -2.55 1.25 6.42
CA ALA A 136 -2.73 1.10 7.86
C ALA A 136 -3.67 2.17 8.43
N ARG A 137 -3.47 3.44 8.07
CA ARG A 137 -4.33 4.56 8.50
C ARG A 137 -5.75 4.44 7.94
N TRP A 138 -5.88 3.97 6.70
CA TRP A 138 -7.17 3.72 6.07
C TRP A 138 -7.98 2.66 6.83
N LEU A 139 -7.37 1.51 7.16
CA LEU A 139 -8.02 0.46 7.96
C LEU A 139 -8.44 0.94 9.36
N ILE A 140 -7.59 1.74 10.02
CA ILE A 140 -7.92 2.35 11.32
C ILE A 140 -9.13 3.29 11.19
N ARG A 141 -9.16 4.13 10.14
CA ARG A 141 -10.28 5.05 9.89
C ARG A 141 -11.58 4.32 9.57
N LEU A 142 -11.49 3.20 8.87
CA LEU A 142 -12.63 2.32 8.61
C LEU A 142 -13.15 1.64 9.88
N GLY A 143 -12.34 1.55 10.94
CA GLY A 143 -12.67 0.73 12.11
C GLY A 143 -12.69 -0.76 11.79
N TYR A 144 -11.86 -1.21 10.83
CA TYR A 144 -11.81 -2.62 10.45
C TYR A 144 -11.05 -3.44 11.50
N HIS A 145 -11.68 -4.52 11.97
CA HIS A 145 -11.19 -5.36 13.07
C HIS A 145 -11.15 -6.86 12.70
N GLY A 146 -10.89 -7.18 11.44
CA GLY A 146 -10.80 -8.56 10.97
C GLY A 146 -9.62 -9.33 11.60
N GLY A 147 -9.73 -10.65 11.59
CA GLY A 147 -8.74 -11.58 12.12
C GLY A 147 -8.77 -11.76 13.64
N ASP A 148 -8.37 -12.96 14.08
CA ASP A 148 -7.98 -13.22 15.47
C ASP A 148 -6.53 -12.79 15.70
N THR A 149 -5.70 -12.91 14.65
CA THR A 149 -4.30 -12.51 14.60
C THR A 149 -4.06 -11.75 13.31
N VAL A 150 -3.16 -10.77 13.36
CA VAL A 150 -2.78 -9.96 12.20
C VAL A 150 -1.27 -10.04 11.99
N GLU A 151 -0.87 -10.40 10.78
CA GLU A 151 0.51 -10.35 10.31
C GLU A 151 0.62 -9.29 9.21
N GLY A 152 1.77 -8.62 9.10
CA GLY A 152 1.93 -7.56 8.11
C GLY A 152 3.37 -7.32 7.69
N GLY A 153 3.53 -6.71 6.52
CA GLY A 153 4.83 -6.30 5.98
C GLY A 153 5.23 -7.03 4.70
N VAL A 154 6.27 -6.51 4.03
CA VAL A 154 6.81 -7.04 2.76
C VAL A 154 7.25 -8.50 2.88
N SER A 155 7.82 -8.88 4.03
CA SER A 155 8.24 -10.26 4.30
C SER A 155 7.05 -11.22 4.45
N ALA A 156 5.92 -10.75 4.99
CA ALA A 156 4.71 -11.57 5.13
C ALA A 156 4.09 -11.88 3.75
N VAL A 157 4.12 -10.92 2.82
CA VAL A 157 3.71 -11.15 1.42
C VAL A 157 4.59 -12.18 0.75
N THR A 158 5.91 -12.06 0.89
CA THR A 158 6.83 -13.01 0.25
C THR A 158 6.66 -14.42 0.83
N ALA A 159 6.45 -14.55 2.14
CA ALA A 159 6.14 -15.82 2.77
C ALA A 159 4.82 -16.40 2.24
N HIS A 160 3.76 -15.58 2.16
CA HIS A 160 2.47 -16.03 1.66
C HIS A 160 2.50 -16.40 0.18
N LEU A 161 3.15 -15.62 -0.69
CA LEU A 161 3.21 -15.91 -2.12
C LEU A 161 3.99 -17.20 -2.44
N ASN A 162 4.84 -17.67 -1.53
CA ASN A 162 5.67 -18.87 -1.71
C ASN A 162 5.06 -20.13 -1.10
N GLU A 163 3.96 -20.03 -0.35
CA GLU A 163 3.25 -21.17 0.20
C GLU A 163 2.17 -21.66 -0.77
N GLU A 164 1.89 -22.97 -0.75
CA GLU A 164 0.73 -23.51 -1.46
C GLU A 164 -0.55 -23.13 -0.70
N HIS A 165 -1.34 -22.23 -1.30
CA HIS A 165 -2.65 -21.84 -0.78
C HIS A 165 -3.74 -22.17 -1.79
N GLU A 166 -4.88 -22.57 -1.27
CA GLU A 166 -6.11 -22.55 -2.05
C GLU A 166 -6.73 -21.16 -1.99
N ILE A 167 -6.91 -20.52 -3.14
CA ILE A 167 -7.63 -19.26 -3.25
C ILE A 167 -9.12 -19.56 -3.32
N LEU A 168 -9.85 -19.16 -2.29
CA LEU A 168 -11.30 -19.36 -2.21
C LEU A 168 -12.07 -18.21 -2.87
N ASP A 169 -11.58 -16.97 -2.72
CA ASP A 169 -12.15 -15.79 -3.38
C ASP A 169 -11.07 -14.69 -3.56
N ARG A 170 -11.31 -13.76 -4.50
CA ARG A 170 -10.46 -12.61 -4.78
C ARG A 170 -11.30 -11.44 -5.27
N ARG A 171 -11.07 -10.25 -4.71
CA ARG A 171 -11.64 -8.98 -5.21
C ARG A 171 -10.57 -7.91 -5.40
N GLN A 172 -10.72 -7.12 -6.45
CA GLN A 172 -9.95 -5.89 -6.62
C GLN A 172 -10.71 -4.75 -5.95
N LEU A 173 -10.01 -3.91 -5.19
CA LEU A 173 -10.61 -2.86 -4.36
C LEU A 173 -10.50 -1.47 -5.00
N TRP A 174 -10.22 -1.38 -6.29
CA TRP A 174 -10.07 -0.13 -7.01
C TRP A 174 -11.14 -0.02 -8.11
N SER A 175 -11.50 1.22 -8.45
CA SER A 175 -12.47 1.57 -9.51
C SER A 175 -11.77 2.14 -10.73
#